data_AF-A0A0M3U9U1-F1
#
_entry.id   AF-A0A0M3U9U1-F1
#
_cell.length_a   1.000
_cell.length_b   1.000
_cell.length_c   1.000
_cell.angle_alpha   90.00
_cell.angle_beta   90.00
_cell.angle_gamma   90.00
#
_symmetry.space_group_name_H-M   'P 1'
#
loop_
_entity.id
_entity.type
_entity.pdbx_description
1 polymer ?
#
loop_
_entity_poly.entity_id
_entity_poly.type
_entity_poly.pdbx_seq_one_letter_code
_entity_poly.pdbx_strand_id
1 'polypeptide(L)'
;MTRVQHAYRVGRDGGYDDGGVPCYFYLEYDADGLDVPRLEAAWNVVVARHPMLRVVATADGRFRVLDDVPHYRIRVHDLTGADPERRESRLASLRERISTRPGPPDRWPLVTIQAALLPRAGYGS
;
A
#
# COMPACT_ATOMS: atom_id res chain seq x y z
N MET A 1 -6.90 22.77 4.22
CA MET A 1 -5.70 22.43 3.44
C MET A 1 -5.04 21.22 4.09
N THR A 2 -4.99 20.08 3.42
CA THR A 2 -4.42 18.83 3.97
C THR A 2 -3.06 18.54 3.32
N ARG A 3 -2.19 17.83 4.05
CA ARG A 3 -0.76 17.58 3.76
C ARG A 3 -0.45 16.89 2.40
N VAL A 4 -1.46 16.61 1.58
CA VAL A 4 -1.36 16.03 0.22
C VAL A 4 -0.53 16.90 -0.74
N GLN A 5 -0.50 18.22 -0.53
CA GLN A 5 0.23 19.14 -1.42
C GLN A 5 1.77 19.08 -1.28
N HIS A 6 2.31 18.44 -0.23
CA HIS A 6 3.78 18.38 -0.05
C HIS A 6 4.42 17.35 -1.00
N ALA A 7 3.73 16.25 -1.33
CA ALA A 7 4.22 15.25 -2.27
C ALA A 7 4.34 15.78 -3.71
N TYR A 8 3.49 16.73 -4.10
CA TYR A 8 3.53 17.34 -5.43
C TYR A 8 4.64 18.39 -5.61
N ARG A 9 5.26 18.89 -4.53
CA ARG A 9 6.28 19.96 -4.63
C ARG A 9 7.70 19.44 -4.88
N VAL A 10 7.96 18.15 -4.70
CA VAL A 10 9.30 17.55 -4.91
C VAL A 10 9.58 17.24 -6.39
N GLY A 11 8.56 17.26 -7.27
CA GLY A 11 8.72 16.86 -8.67
C GLY A 11 8.88 17.98 -9.71
N ARG A 12 8.93 19.26 -9.33
CA ARG A 12 8.81 20.36 -10.31
C ARG A 12 10.09 21.10 -10.67
N ASP A 13 11.20 20.90 -9.98
CA ASP A 13 12.45 21.67 -10.18
C ASP A 13 13.70 20.80 -10.38
N GLY A 14 13.66 19.80 -11.24
CA GLY A 14 14.89 19.10 -11.57
C GLY A 14 14.72 18.00 -12.59
N GLY A 15 14.88 18.35 -13.87
CA GLY A 15 15.32 17.36 -14.84
C GLY A 15 16.70 16.87 -14.41
N TYR A 16 16.83 15.61 -14.03
CA TYR A 16 18.14 14.99 -13.81
C TYR A 16 18.16 13.53 -14.23
N ASP A 17 19.28 13.28 -14.89
CA ASP A 17 19.91 12.06 -15.36
C ASP A 17 20.40 11.18 -14.19
N ASP A 18 19.66 11.13 -13.06
CA ASP A 18 20.05 10.37 -11.86
C ASP A 18 18.82 9.79 -11.14
N GLY A 19 18.44 8.58 -11.56
CA GLY A 19 17.25 7.83 -11.13
C GLY A 19 17.35 7.21 -9.74
N GLY A 20 17.37 8.03 -8.69
CA GLY A 20 17.76 7.56 -7.35
C GLY A 20 16.69 7.37 -6.27
N VAL A 21 15.48 7.94 -6.37
CA VAL A 21 14.46 7.78 -5.30
C VAL A 21 13.08 7.51 -5.90
N PRO A 22 12.51 6.30 -5.74
CA PRO A 22 11.13 6.07 -6.12
C PRO A 22 10.22 6.97 -5.28
N CYS A 23 9.38 7.76 -5.94
CA CYS A 23 8.29 8.46 -5.28
C CYS A 23 7.27 7.43 -4.79
N TYR A 24 7.38 7.01 -3.53
CA TYR A 24 6.39 6.18 -2.86
C TYR A 24 5.81 6.94 -1.66
N PHE A 25 4.59 6.58 -1.27
CA PHE A 25 3.92 7.15 -0.11
C PHE A 25 3.23 6.05 0.69
N TYR A 26 3.09 6.28 1.99
CA TYR A 26 2.43 5.38 2.93
C TYR A 26 1.21 6.08 3.53
N LEU A 27 0.10 5.34 3.63
CA LEU A 27 -1.14 5.78 4.25
C LEU A 27 -1.66 4.67 5.15
N GLU A 28 -2.25 5.06 6.27
CA GLU A 28 -2.89 4.18 7.24
C GLU A 28 -4.23 4.77 7.63
N TYR A 29 -5.23 3.90 7.78
CA TYR A 29 -6.60 4.28 8.10
C TYR A 29 -7.16 3.28 9.11
N ASP A 30 -7.76 3.79 10.18
CA ASP A 30 -8.67 3.01 11.01
C ASP A 30 -10.04 2.98 10.34
N ALA A 31 -10.58 1.77 10.18
CA ALA A 31 -11.85 1.54 9.50
C ALA A 31 -12.72 0.57 10.29
N ASP A 32 -13.84 1.08 10.82
CA ASP A 32 -14.82 0.27 11.52
C ASP A 32 -15.63 -0.59 10.54
N GLY A 33 -15.63 -1.91 10.76
CA GLY A 33 -16.46 -2.83 9.99
C GLY A 33 -16.04 -3.01 8.52
N LEU A 34 -14.77 -2.76 8.19
CA LEU A 34 -14.24 -2.97 6.84
C LEU A 34 -14.36 -4.44 6.42
N ASP A 35 -15.11 -4.68 5.34
CA ASP A 35 -15.18 -5.98 4.66
C ASP A 35 -13.97 -6.13 3.72
N VAL A 36 -12.92 -6.80 4.21
CA VAL A 36 -11.68 -7.01 3.45
C VAL A 36 -11.89 -7.82 2.17
N PRO A 37 -12.65 -8.94 2.16
CA PRO A 37 -13.01 -9.64 0.92
C PRO A 37 -13.66 -8.73 -0.13
N ARG A 38 -14.61 -7.87 0.29
CA ARG A 38 -15.26 -6.92 -0.62
C ARG A 38 -14.28 -5.86 -1.14
N LEU A 39 -13.41 -5.33 -0.27
CA LEU A 39 -12.36 -4.38 -0.68
C LEU A 39 -11.42 -5.02 -1.70
N GLU A 40 -10.99 -6.26 -1.48
CA GLU A 40 -10.12 -6.98 -2.40
C GLU A 40 -10.78 -7.18 -3.77
N ALA A 41 -12.05 -7.59 -3.79
CA ALA A 41 -12.80 -7.74 -5.04
C ALA A 41 -12.90 -6.40 -5.79
N ALA A 42 -13.25 -5.32 -5.10
CA ALA A 42 -13.32 -3.98 -5.68
C ALA A 42 -11.95 -3.51 -6.19
N TRP A 43 -10.89 -3.76 -5.43
CA TRP A 43 -9.53 -3.41 -5.81
C TRP A 43 -9.10 -4.10 -7.11
N ASN A 44 -9.42 -5.37 -7.29
CA ASN A 44 -9.10 -6.09 -8.52
C ASN A 44 -9.86 -5.55 -9.74
N VAL A 45 -11.10 -5.07 -9.57
CA VAL A 45 -11.83 -4.36 -10.64
C VAL A 45 -11.12 -3.05 -11.01
N VAL A 46 -10.64 -2.30 -10.01
CA VAL A 46 -9.87 -1.07 -10.23
C VAL A 46 -8.55 -1.37 -10.95
N VAL A 47 -7.80 -2.40 -10.55
CA VAL A 47 -6.57 -2.84 -11.21
C VAL A 47 -6.81 -3.21 -12.69
N ALA A 48 -7.86 -3.97 -12.97
CA ALA A 48 -8.22 -4.33 -14.35
C ALA A 48 -8.52 -3.09 -15.20
N ARG A 49 -9.28 -2.14 -14.65
CA ARG A 49 -9.72 -0.92 -15.34
C ARG A 49 -8.58 0.07 -15.60
N HIS A 50 -7.55 0.13 -14.76
CA HIS A 50 -6.53 1.18 -14.81
C HIS A 50 -5.14 0.64 -15.19
N PRO A 51 -4.65 0.87 -16.44
CA PRO A 51 -3.35 0.40 -16.91
C PRO A 51 -2.16 0.76 -16.01
N MET A 52 -2.17 1.96 -15.40
CA MET A 52 -1.10 2.42 -14.52
C MET A 52 -0.97 1.61 -13.22
N LEU A 53 -1.98 0.82 -12.84
CA LEU A 53 -1.87 -0.12 -11.70
C LEU A 53 -1.29 -1.48 -12.10
N ARG A 54 -1.00 -1.68 -13.39
CA ARG A 54 -0.42 -2.89 -13.98
C ARG A 54 0.95 -2.63 -14.59
N VAL A 55 1.63 -1.55 -14.21
CA VAL A 55 2.95 -1.20 -14.75
C VAL A 55 4.08 -1.86 -13.97
N VAL A 56 5.18 -2.11 -14.66
CA VAL A 56 6.50 -2.43 -14.10
C VAL A 56 7.57 -1.59 -14.77
N ALA A 57 8.63 -1.27 -14.06
CA ALA A 57 9.84 -0.67 -14.62
C ALA A 57 10.60 -1.71 -15.45
N THR A 58 11.15 -1.30 -16.58
CA THR A 58 12.01 -2.12 -17.44
C THR A 58 13.48 -1.78 -17.19
N ALA A 59 14.38 -2.67 -17.62
CA ALA A 59 15.82 -2.52 -17.38
C ALA A 59 16.43 -1.23 -17.99
N ASP A 60 15.76 -0.65 -18.99
CA ASP A 60 16.12 0.60 -19.65
C ASP A 60 15.42 1.83 -19.04
N GLY A 61 14.86 1.71 -17.82
CA GLY A 61 14.29 2.82 -17.07
C GLY A 61 12.90 3.29 -17.53
N ARG A 62 12.28 2.57 -18.48
CA ARG A 62 10.91 2.85 -18.95
C ARG A 62 9.87 2.11 -18.09
N PHE A 63 8.59 2.45 -18.29
CA PHE A 63 7.48 1.68 -17.74
C PHE A 63 6.79 0.88 -18.83
N ARG A 64 6.42 -0.36 -18.51
CA ARG A 64 5.62 -1.24 -19.37
C ARG A 64 4.35 -1.64 -18.64
N VAL A 65 3.21 -1.45 -19.29
CA VAL A 65 1.91 -1.99 -18.83
C VAL A 65 1.88 -3.48 -19.10
N LEU A 66 1.47 -4.27 -18.11
CA LEU A 66 1.19 -5.69 -18.24
C LEU A 66 -0.25 -5.89 -18.73
N ASP A 67 -0.45 -6.70 -19.76
CA ASP A 67 -1.77 -6.99 -20.34
C ASP A 67 -2.70 -7.64 -19.30
N ASP A 68 -2.17 -8.61 -18.56
CA ASP A 68 -2.84 -9.28 -17.45
C ASP A 68 -1.92 -9.34 -16.22
N VAL A 69 -2.52 -9.35 -15.04
CA VAL A 69 -1.82 -9.52 -13.75
C VAL A 69 -2.56 -10.55 -12.90
N PRO A 70 -1.86 -11.25 -12.00
CA PRO A 70 -2.51 -12.14 -11.04
C PRO A 70 -3.55 -11.40 -10.18
N HIS A 71 -4.54 -12.13 -9.69
CA HIS A 71 -5.49 -11.58 -8.72
C HIS A 71 -4.75 -11.08 -7.48
N TYR A 72 -4.91 -9.80 -7.15
CA TYR A 72 -4.32 -9.17 -5.99
C TYR A 72 -4.96 -9.71 -4.71
N ARG A 73 -4.15 -10.21 -3.77
CA ARG A 73 -4.59 -10.64 -2.45
C ARG A 73 -4.18 -9.64 -1.38
N ILE A 74 -5.15 -9.11 -0.64
CA ILE A 74 -4.88 -8.25 0.51
C ILE A 74 -4.41 -9.12 1.66
N ARG A 75 -3.18 -8.88 2.12
CA ARG A 75 -2.65 -9.61 3.27
C ARG A 75 -3.34 -9.14 4.55
N VAL A 76 -4.00 -10.07 5.23
CA VAL A 76 -4.66 -9.84 6.51
C VAL A 76 -3.77 -10.31 7.67
N HIS A 77 -3.60 -9.46 8.66
CA HIS A 77 -2.96 -9.77 9.94
C HIS A 77 -4.04 -9.80 11.01
N ASP A 78 -4.40 -10.98 11.49
CA ASP A 78 -5.35 -11.11 12.59
C ASP A 78 -4.66 -10.83 13.93
N LEU A 79 -5.05 -9.74 14.59
CA LEU A 79 -4.56 -9.32 15.91
C LEU A 79 -5.71 -9.27 16.94
N THR A 80 -6.85 -9.87 16.62
CA THR A 80 -8.05 -9.86 17.48
C THR A 80 -7.82 -10.57 18.81
N GLY A 81 -7.01 -11.63 18.83
CA GLY A 81 -6.63 -12.38 20.03
C GLY A 81 -5.31 -11.96 20.70
N ALA A 82 -4.62 -10.95 20.16
CA ALA A 82 -3.37 -10.48 20.74
C ALA A 82 -3.63 -9.59 21.95
N ASP A 83 -2.82 -9.73 23.00
CA ASP A 83 -2.81 -8.77 24.12
C ASP A 83 -2.39 -7.36 23.63
N PRO A 84 -2.70 -6.30 24.39
CA PRO A 84 -2.46 -4.93 23.95
C PRO A 84 -0.99 -4.63 23.60
N GLU A 85 -0.03 -5.11 24.39
CA GLU A 85 1.40 -4.86 24.15
C GLU A 85 1.87 -5.56 22.88
N ARG A 86 1.47 -6.83 22.71
CA ARG A 86 1.80 -7.60 21.51
C ARG A 86 1.17 -7.00 20.26
N ARG A 87 -0.06 -6.52 20.35
CA ARG A 87 -0.76 -5.86 19.25
C ARG A 87 -0.03 -4.60 18.82
N GLU A 88 0.33 -3.73 19.76
CA GLU A 88 1.03 -2.48 19.43
C GLU A 88 2.41 -2.77 18.83
N SER A 89 3.16 -3.71 19.42
CA SER A 89 4.45 -4.15 18.88
C SER A 89 4.33 -4.67 17.44
N ARG A 90 3.28 -5.45 17.14
CA ARG A 90 3.01 -5.95 15.78
C ARG A 90 2.65 -4.81 14.83
N LEU A 91 1.77 -3.89 15.22
CA LEU A 91 1.39 -2.74 14.40
C LEU A 91 2.59 -1.84 14.10
N ALA A 92 3.41 -1.51 15.09
CA ALA A 92 4.64 -0.74 14.90
C ALA A 92 5.58 -1.41 13.90
N SER A 93 5.78 -2.73 14.03
CA SER A 93 6.60 -3.52 13.09
C SER A 93 6.03 -3.54 11.66
N LEU A 94 4.70 -3.56 11.52
CA LEU A 94 4.03 -3.48 10.22
C LEU A 94 4.25 -2.11 9.58
N ARG A 95 4.01 -1.03 10.34
CA ARG A 95 4.20 0.36 9.89
C ARG A 95 5.62 0.59 9.40
N GLU A 96 6.61 0.25 10.22
CA GLU A 96 8.02 0.40 9.86
C GLU A 96 8.34 -0.36 8.56
N ARG A 97 7.97 -1.64 8.48
CA ARG A 97 8.28 -2.46 7.31
C ARG A 97 7.65 -1.93 6.03
N ILE A 98 6.37 -1.52 6.07
CA ILE A 98 5.63 -1.11 4.87
C ILE A 98 6.03 0.32 4.44
N SER A 99 6.25 1.22 5.39
CA SER A 99 6.60 2.62 5.10
C SER A 99 8.05 2.82 4.64
N THR A 100 8.94 1.86 4.82
CA THR A 100 10.39 2.02 4.51
C THR A 100 10.89 1.12 3.39
N ARG A 101 10.09 0.13 2.95
CA ARG A 101 10.53 -0.87 1.98
C ARG A 101 9.52 -0.95 0.82
N PRO A 102 9.55 0.01 -0.11
CA PRO A 102 8.83 -0.16 -1.36
C PRO A 102 9.30 -1.44 -2.05
N GLY A 103 8.37 -2.14 -2.70
CA GLY A 103 8.69 -3.34 -3.48
C GLY A 103 9.61 -3.01 -4.66
N PRO A 104 10.25 -4.03 -5.26
CA PRO A 104 11.12 -3.82 -6.41
C PRO A 104 10.30 -3.30 -7.61
N PRO A 105 10.73 -2.22 -8.29
CA PRO A 105 9.92 -1.53 -9.28
C PRO A 105 9.73 -2.30 -10.59
N ASP A 106 10.54 -3.32 -10.83
CA ASP A 106 10.48 -4.22 -11.99
C ASP A 106 9.47 -5.37 -11.81
N ARG A 107 8.79 -5.44 -10.67
CA ARG A 107 7.81 -6.51 -10.37
C ARG A 107 6.48 -5.94 -9.92
N TRP A 108 5.42 -6.43 -10.54
CA TRP A 108 4.07 -6.16 -10.07
C TRP A 108 3.80 -6.94 -8.77
N PRO A 109 3.08 -6.36 -7.79
CA PRO A 109 2.47 -5.03 -7.80
C PRO A 109 3.40 -3.93 -7.27
N LEU A 110 3.30 -2.72 -7.84
CA LEU A 110 3.96 -1.51 -7.32
C LEU A 110 3.22 -0.87 -6.13
N VAL A 111 2.15 -1.50 -5.68
CA VAL A 111 1.28 -1.05 -4.60
C VAL A 111 1.08 -2.17 -3.60
N THR A 112 1.19 -1.83 -2.32
CA THR A 112 1.02 -2.78 -1.21
C THR A 112 -0.14 -2.33 -0.33
N ILE A 113 -1.16 -3.18 -0.22
CA ILE A 113 -2.32 -3.01 0.65
C ILE A 113 -2.30 -4.18 1.64
N GLN A 114 -2.35 -3.85 2.93
CA GLN A 114 -2.45 -4.82 4.01
C GLN A 114 -3.53 -4.36 4.98
N ALA A 115 -4.19 -5.32 5.62
CA ALA A 115 -5.20 -5.06 6.64
C ALA A 115 -4.78 -5.70 7.96
N ALA A 116 -5.03 -5.03 9.07
CA ALA A 116 -4.90 -5.60 10.41
C ALA A 116 -6.28 -5.68 11.05
N LEU A 117 -6.72 -6.86 11.46
CA LEU A 117 -7.96 -7.03 12.21
C LEU A 117 -7.68 -6.80 13.69
N LEU A 118 -8.32 -5.79 14.26
CA LEU A 118 -8.22 -5.47 15.67
C LEU A 118 -9.50 -5.96 16.38
N PRO A 119 -9.44 -6.28 17.68
CA PRO A 119 -10.66 -6.60 18.41
C PRO A 119 -11.56 -5.37 18.39
N ARG A 120 -12.87 -5.62 18.35
CA ARG A 120 -13.84 -4.53 18.53
C ARG A 120 -13.53 -3.85 19.85
N ALA A 121 -13.52 -2.51 19.85
CA ALA A 121 -13.54 -1.76 21.10
C ALA A 121 -14.72 -2.31 21.92
N GLY A 122 -14.42 -2.92 23.07
CA GLY A 122 -15.47 -3.30 24.00
C GLY A 122 -16.20 -2.02 24.38
N TYR A 123 -17.50 -1.97 24.13
CA TYR A 123 -18.34 -0.98 24.81
C TYR A 123 -18.18 -1.28 26.30
N GLY A 124 -17.45 -0.42 27.00
CA GLY A 124 -17.33 -0.49 28.46
C GLY A 124 -18.73 -0.49 29.05
N SER A 125 -18.98 -1.50 29.88
CA SER A 125 -20.13 -1.55 30.78
C SER A 125 -20.01 -0.52 31.89
#